data_AF-A0A939A8G7-F1
#
_entry.id   AF-A0A939A8G7-F1
#
_cell.length_a   1.000
_cell.length_b   1.000
_cell.length_c   1.000
_cell.angle_alpha   90.00
_cell.angle_beta   90.00
_cell.angle_gamma   90.00
#
_symmetry.space_group_name_H-M   'P 1'
#
loop_
_entity.id
_entity.type
_entity.pdbx_description
1 polymer ?
#
loop_
_entity_poly.entity_id
_entity_poly.type
_entity_poly.pdbx_seq_one_letter_code
_entity_poly.pdbx_strand_id
1 'polypeptide(L)'
;METGLAKQILDGDIRAASRLMRDIDDRIPTAMETLKELYPKTGKAYIIGITGPPGSGKSTLVDKMVDFFRKEGKTVGIVAVDPTSPFTGGAILGDRIRMQRHATDEGVFIRSLATRGG
;
A
#
# COMPACT_ATOMS: atom_id res chain seq x y z
N MET A 1 23.59 1.39 17.61
CA MET A 1 23.23 0.17 16.87
C MET A 1 22.13 0.55 15.91
N GLU A 2 22.42 0.62 14.61
CA GLU A 2 21.36 0.87 13.62
C GLU A 2 20.32 -0.25 13.76
N THR A 3 19.09 0.12 14.11
CA THR A 3 17.96 -0.81 14.10
C THR A 3 17.72 -1.25 12.66
N GLY A 4 17.82 -2.56 12.40
CA GLY A 4 17.58 -3.12 11.07
C GLY A 4 16.21 -2.74 10.50
N LEU A 5 16.11 -2.68 9.17
CA LEU A 5 14.91 -2.22 8.45
C LEU A 5 13.64 -2.98 8.88
N ALA A 6 13.75 -4.29 9.13
CA ALA A 6 12.64 -5.11 9.62
C ALA A 6 12.11 -4.63 10.99
N LYS A 7 13.01 -4.24 11.90
CA LYS A 7 12.62 -3.72 13.22
C LYS A 7 11.88 -2.40 13.09
N GLN A 8 12.37 -1.48 12.28
CA GLN A 8 11.69 -0.20 12.03
C GLN A 8 10.26 -0.42 11.50
N ILE A 9 10.07 -1.39 10.60
CA ILE A 9 8.75 -1.76 10.08
C ILE A 9 7.84 -2.32 11.18
N LEU A 10 8.36 -3.21 12.03
CA LEU A 10 7.60 -3.80 13.14
C LEU A 10 7.24 -2.77 14.22
N ASP A 11 8.07 -1.73 14.37
CA ASP A 11 7.83 -0.60 15.27
C ASP A 11 6.86 0.44 14.65
N GLY A 12 6.36 0.20 13.43
CA GLY A 12 5.32 1.01 12.78
C GLY A 12 5.85 2.10 11.84
N ASP A 13 7.14 2.09 11.49
CA ASP A 13 7.70 3.08 10.56
C ASP A 13 7.22 2.84 9.11
N ILE A 14 6.25 3.65 8.70
CA ILE A 14 5.66 3.64 7.35
C ILE A 14 6.69 3.97 6.25
N ARG A 15 7.69 4.80 6.57
CA ARG A 15 8.76 5.16 5.62
C ARG A 15 9.69 3.97 5.41
N ALA A 16 10.00 3.23 6.46
CA ALA A 16 10.76 1.98 6.38
C ALA A 16 10.02 0.93 5.52
N ALA A 17 8.70 0.78 5.70
CA ALA A 17 7.89 -0.12 4.87
C ALA A 17 7.88 0.32 3.39
N SER A 18 7.70 1.62 3.12
CA SER A 18 7.76 2.19 1.76
C SER A 18 9.11 1.98 1.10
N ARG A 19 10.20 2.08 1.87
CA ARG A 19 11.57 1.81 1.41
C ARG A 19 11.73 0.35 1.02
N LEU A 20 11.30 -0.59 1.86
CA LEU A 20 11.37 -2.01 1.55
C LEU A 20 10.59 -2.35 0.28
N MET A 21 9.38 -1.81 0.10
CA MET A 21 8.59 -2.03 -1.13
C MET A 21 9.33 -1.55 -2.39
N ARG A 22 9.96 -0.37 -2.33
CA ARG A 22 10.79 0.12 -3.44
C ARG A 22 12.00 -0.77 -3.69
N ASP A 23 12.72 -1.15 -2.63
CA ASP A 23 13.92 -1.96 -2.74
C ASP A 23 13.57 -3.37 -3.31
N ILE A 24 12.36 -3.90 -3.05
CA ILE A 24 11.81 -5.08 -3.72
C ILE A 24 11.56 -4.83 -5.22
N ASP A 25 10.90 -3.72 -5.58
CA ASP A 25 10.63 -3.35 -6.98
C ASP A 25 11.92 -3.16 -7.80
N ASP A 26 12.96 -2.61 -7.17
CA ASP A 26 14.29 -2.39 -7.74
C ASP A 26 15.19 -3.64 -7.69
N ARG A 27 14.67 -4.76 -7.16
CA ARG A 27 15.36 -6.06 -7.04
C ARG A 27 16.68 -5.97 -6.27
N ILE A 28 16.72 -5.14 -5.24
CA ILE A 28 17.88 -5.03 -4.34
C ILE A 28 18.03 -6.37 -3.59
N PRO A 29 19.20 -7.04 -3.65
CA PRO A 29 19.36 -8.38 -3.05
C PRO A 29 19.01 -8.45 -1.56
N THR A 30 19.36 -7.42 -0.79
CA THR A 30 19.13 -7.35 0.67
C THR A 30 17.66 -7.15 1.04
N ALA A 31 16.80 -6.74 0.09
CA ALA A 31 15.37 -6.59 0.33
C ALA A 31 14.70 -7.94 0.65
N MET A 32 15.15 -9.01 -0.02
CA MET A 32 14.62 -10.36 0.22
C MET A 32 14.99 -10.92 1.59
N GLU A 33 16.15 -10.54 2.14
CA GLU A 33 16.55 -10.92 3.50
C GLU A 33 15.64 -10.25 4.53
N THR A 34 15.40 -8.95 4.38
CA THR A 34 14.44 -8.22 5.24
C THR A 34 13.03 -8.80 5.14
N LEU A 35 12.59 -9.18 3.93
CA LEU A 35 11.28 -9.80 3.74
C LEU A 35 11.17 -11.16 4.46
N LYS A 36 12.23 -11.98 4.43
CA LYS A 36 12.28 -13.25 5.16
C LYS A 36 12.18 -13.06 6.67
N GLU A 37 12.81 -12.02 7.22
CA GLU A 37 12.69 -11.68 8.65
C GLU A 37 11.26 -11.27 9.04
N LEU A 38 10.57 -10.54 8.15
CA LEU A 38 9.21 -10.07 8.39
C LEU A 38 8.16 -11.18 8.21
N TYR A 39 8.39 -12.13 7.30
CA TYR A 39 7.40 -13.14 6.91
C TYR A 39 6.71 -13.86 8.09
N PRO A 40 7.42 -14.35 9.13
CA PRO A 40 6.80 -15.00 10.29
C PRO A 40 5.92 -14.08 11.16
N LYS A 41 5.99 -12.77 10.97
CA LYS A 41 5.19 -11.77 11.70
C LYS A 41 3.93 -11.34 10.94
N THR A 42 3.74 -11.81 9.71
CA THR A 42 2.59 -11.48 8.85
C THR A 42 1.38 -12.40 9.10
N GLY A 43 0.33 -12.31 8.26
CA GLY A 43 -0.85 -13.20 8.31
C GLY A 43 -1.95 -12.81 9.30
N LYS A 44 -1.81 -11.68 10.00
CA LYS A 44 -2.77 -11.18 10.99
C LYS A 44 -3.78 -10.17 10.43
N ALA A 45 -3.58 -9.70 9.20
CA ALA A 45 -4.43 -8.73 8.55
C ALA A 45 -5.56 -9.43 7.77
N TYR A 46 -6.75 -8.82 7.77
CA TYR A 46 -7.84 -9.23 6.88
C TYR A 46 -7.65 -8.58 5.51
N ILE A 47 -7.60 -9.38 4.44
CA ILE A 47 -7.29 -8.90 3.08
C ILE A 47 -8.58 -8.91 2.25
N ILE A 48 -8.89 -7.76 1.62
CA ILE A 48 -10.06 -7.60 0.75
C ILE A 48 -9.57 -7.18 -0.64
N GLY A 49 -9.89 -8.01 -1.65
CA GLY A 49 -9.68 -7.68 -3.06
C GLY A 49 -10.88 -6.93 -3.63
N ILE A 50 -10.64 -5.78 -4.28
CA ILE A 50 -11.70 -4.99 -4.93
C ILE A 50 -11.35 -4.87 -6.40
N THR A 51 -12.27 -5.30 -7.27
CA THR A 51 -12.11 -5.29 -8.73
C THR A 51 -13.41 -4.85 -9.40
N GLY A 52 -13.33 -4.53 -10.69
CA GLY A 52 -14.46 -4.04 -11.49
C GLY A 52 -14.01 -3.03 -12.56
N PRO A 53 -14.89 -2.73 -13.54
CA PRO A 53 -14.54 -1.89 -14.68
C PRO A 53 -14.20 -0.44 -14.26
N PRO A 54 -13.48 0.34 -15.09
CA PRO A 54 -13.30 1.77 -14.88
C PRO A 54 -14.65 2.47 -14.67
N GLY A 55 -14.72 3.41 -13.73
CA GLY A 55 -15.96 4.15 -13.43
C GLY A 55 -16.99 3.41 -12.57
N SER A 56 -16.80 2.15 -12.19
CA SER A 56 -17.77 1.39 -11.35
C SER A 56 -17.90 1.85 -9.89
N GLY A 57 -17.17 2.90 -9.48
CA GLY A 57 -17.22 3.43 -8.11
C GLY A 57 -16.30 2.73 -7.10
N LYS A 58 -15.35 1.89 -7.54
CA LYS A 58 -14.40 1.18 -6.64
C LYS A 58 -13.72 2.12 -5.64
N SER A 59 -13.16 3.23 -6.11
CA SER A 59 -12.44 4.18 -5.26
C SER A 59 -13.38 4.83 -4.24
N THR A 60 -14.64 5.08 -4.59
CA THR A 60 -15.67 5.57 -3.66
C THR A 60 -15.99 4.52 -2.59
N LEU A 61 -16.11 3.24 -2.98
CA LEU A 61 -16.32 2.15 -2.03
C LEU A 61 -15.13 2.00 -1.07
N VAL A 62 -13.91 1.94 -1.59
CA VAL A 62 -12.67 1.88 -0.80
C VAL A 62 -12.61 3.02 0.21
N ASP A 63 -12.89 4.24 -0.24
CA ASP A 63 -12.89 5.45 0.57
C ASP A 63 -13.88 5.38 1.75
N LYS A 64 -15.08 4.82 1.53
CA LYS A 64 -16.07 4.58 2.60
C LYS A 64 -15.69 3.42 3.53
N MET A 65 -15.04 2.39 3.00
CA MET A 65 -14.53 1.29 3.82
C MET A 65 -13.41 1.76 4.75
N VAL A 66 -12.51 2.62 4.26
CA VAL A 66 -11.45 3.22 5.10
C VAL A 66 -12.09 4.01 6.23
N ASP A 67 -13.02 4.93 5.95
CA ASP A 67 -13.76 5.67 6.98
C ASP A 67 -14.35 4.74 8.05
N PHE A 68 -15.00 3.65 7.61
CA PHE A 68 -15.65 2.70 8.50
C PHE A 68 -14.64 2.01 9.42
N PHE A 69 -13.58 1.42 8.88
CA PHE A 69 -12.58 0.71 9.67
C PHE A 69 -11.77 1.63 10.58
N ARG A 70 -11.51 2.88 10.14
CA ARG A 70 -10.85 3.88 10.96
C ARG A 70 -11.72 4.31 12.14
N LYS A 71 -13.04 4.44 11.97
CA LYS A 71 -14.00 4.66 13.07
C LYS A 71 -14.05 3.51 14.07
N GLU A 72 -13.76 2.29 13.64
CA GLU A 72 -13.58 1.12 14.53
C GLU A 72 -12.18 1.05 15.17
N GLY A 73 -11.31 2.03 14.95
CA GLY A 73 -9.95 2.07 15.51
C GLY A 73 -8.94 1.15 14.82
N LYS A 74 -9.27 0.57 13.66
CA LYS A 74 -8.37 -0.35 12.94
C LYS A 74 -7.43 0.39 12.00
N THR A 75 -6.19 -0.07 11.84
CA THR A 75 -5.30 0.44 10.79
C THR A 75 -5.69 -0.12 9.41
N VAL A 76 -5.44 0.65 8.36
CA VAL A 76 -5.82 0.29 6.98
C VAL A 76 -4.62 0.46 6.05
N GLY A 77 -4.28 -0.59 5.31
CA GLY A 77 -3.31 -0.55 4.23
C GLY A 77 -4.01 -0.72 2.88
N ILE A 78 -3.73 0.18 1.93
CA ILE A 78 -4.26 0.13 0.56
C ILE A 78 -3.10 -0.06 -0.41
N VAL A 79 -3.17 -1.13 -1.19
CA VAL A 79 -2.28 -1.36 -2.33
C VAL A 79 -3.11 -1.21 -3.60
N ALA A 80 -2.96 -0.09 -4.29
CA ALA A 80 -3.62 0.18 -5.55
C ALA A 80 -2.78 -0.40 -6.69
N VAL A 81 -3.35 -1.35 -7.43
CA VAL A 81 -2.74 -1.96 -8.61
C VAL A 81 -3.51 -1.48 -9.82
N ASP A 82 -2.87 -0.67 -10.68
CA ASP A 82 -3.47 -0.23 -11.94
C ASP A 82 -2.57 -0.66 -13.09
N PRO A 83 -3.09 -1.33 -14.14
CA PRO A 83 -2.36 -1.44 -15.39
C PRO A 83 -1.92 -0.06 -15.89
N THR A 84 -0.70 0.03 -16.42
CA THR A 84 -0.19 1.28 -16.99
C THR A 84 -1.15 1.78 -18.07
N SER A 85 -1.87 2.88 -17.81
CA SER A 85 -2.80 3.48 -18.76
C SER A 85 -2.05 3.91 -20.04
N PRO A 86 -2.39 3.39 -21.24
CA PRO A 86 -1.78 3.81 -22.49
C PRO A 86 -2.23 5.20 -22.96
N PHE A 87 -3.25 5.79 -22.33
CA PHE A 87 -3.87 7.05 -22.79
C PHE A 87 -3.48 8.30 -22.00
N THR A 88 -2.94 8.16 -20.79
CA THR A 88 -2.65 9.34 -19.93
C THR A 88 -1.28 9.32 -19.25
N GLY A 89 -0.48 8.25 -19.41
CA GLY A 89 0.84 8.17 -18.78
C GLY A 89 0.80 8.21 -17.25
N GLY A 90 -0.35 7.98 -16.61
CA GLY A 90 -0.44 8.04 -15.16
C GLY A 90 -1.83 7.72 -14.60
N ALA A 91 -2.01 6.47 -14.18
CA ALA A 91 -3.07 5.99 -13.29
C ALA A 91 -3.05 6.64 -11.89
N ILE A 92 -1.92 7.26 -11.52
CA ILE A 92 -1.58 7.63 -10.15
C ILE A 92 -2.42 8.79 -9.61
N LEU A 93 -2.91 9.69 -10.48
CA LEU A 93 -3.52 10.95 -10.04
C LEU A 93 -4.99 10.79 -9.63
N GLY A 94 -5.76 9.96 -10.34
CA GLY A 94 -7.22 9.85 -10.15
C GLY A 94 -7.62 9.22 -8.82
N ASP A 95 -6.94 8.14 -8.41
CA ASP A 95 -7.19 7.47 -7.14
C ASP A 95 -6.62 8.24 -5.95
N ARG A 96 -5.46 8.89 -6.13
CA ARG A 96 -4.82 9.68 -5.06
C ARG A 96 -5.61 10.95 -4.74
N ILE A 97 -6.19 11.65 -5.73
CA ILE A 97 -7.01 12.85 -5.49
C ILE A 97 -8.26 12.52 -4.65
N ARG A 98 -8.91 11.38 -4.89
CA ARG A 98 -10.14 11.00 -4.17
C ARG A 98 -9.89 10.48 -2.76
N MET A 99 -8.70 9.97 -2.46
CA MET A 99 -8.30 9.47 -1.13
C MET A 99 -7.45 10.47 -0.31
N GLN A 100 -7.31 11.73 -0.76
CA GLN A 100 -6.52 12.75 -0.06
C GLN A 100 -6.93 12.98 1.40
N ARG A 101 -8.21 12.83 1.72
CA ARG A 101 -8.69 12.98 3.11
C ARG A 101 -8.08 11.97 4.08
N HIS A 102 -7.70 10.79 3.57
CA HIS A 102 -7.04 9.74 4.33
C HIS A 102 -5.52 9.83 4.30
N ALA A 103 -4.95 10.63 3.39
CA ALA A 103 -3.50 10.73 3.22
C ALA A 103 -2.78 11.37 4.43
N THR A 104 -3.53 11.99 5.34
CA THR A 104 -3.02 12.56 6.59
C THR A 104 -3.40 11.75 7.83
N ASP A 105 -4.17 10.67 7.68
CA ASP A 105 -4.48 9.76 8.79
C ASP A 105 -3.30 8.82 9.02
N GLU A 106 -2.66 8.92 10.18
CA GLU A 106 -1.50 8.11 10.56
C GLU A 106 -1.80 6.60 10.61
N GLY A 107 -3.07 6.20 10.74
CA GLY A 107 -3.48 4.81 10.68
C GLY A 107 -3.84 4.31 9.28
N VAL A 108 -3.64 5.14 8.24
CA VAL A 108 -3.87 4.76 6.84
C VAL A 108 -2.56 4.83 6.06
N PHE A 109 -2.23 3.73 5.38
CA PHE A 109 -1.11 3.67 4.43
C PHE A 109 -1.63 3.38 3.03
N ILE A 110 -1.20 4.16 2.04
CA ILE A 110 -1.60 4.00 0.63
C ILE A 110 -0.36 3.92 -0.25
N ARG A 111 -0.27 2.84 -1.04
CA ARG A 111 0.78 2.65 -2.03
C ARG A 111 0.17 2.27 -3.38
N SER A 112 0.65 2.90 -4.44
CA SER A 112 0.35 2.51 -5.82
C SER A 112 1.49 1.64 -6.35
N LEU A 113 1.15 0.51 -6.95
CA LEU A 113 2.08 -0.35 -7.67
C LEU A 113 1.80 -0.23 -9.17
N ALA A 114 2.85 0.00 -9.95
CA ALA A 114 2.76 -0.08 -11.41
C ALA A 114 3.02 -1.52 -11.83
N THR A 115 2.11 -2.13 -12.59
CA THR A 115 2.43 -3.40 -13.25
C THR A 115 3.38 -3.10 -14.41
N ARG A 116 4.67 -3.41 -14.28
CA ARG A 116 5.54 -3.52 -15.45
C ARG A 116 4.93 -4.61 -16.32
N GLY A 117 4.55 -4.25 -17.55
CA GLY A 117 4.13 -5.22 -18.56
C GLY A 117 5.22 -6.30 -18.69
N GLY A 118 4.79 -7.54 -18.94
CA GLY A 118 5.69 -8.68 -19.10
C GLY A 118 6.82 -8.44 -20.10
#